data_AF-A0A2V3INC9-F1
#
_entry.id   AF-A0A2V3INC9-F1
#
_cell.length_a   1.000
_cell.length_b   1.000
_cell.length_c   1.000
_cell.angle_alpha   90.00
_cell.angle_beta   90.00
_cell.angle_gamma   90.00
#
_symmetry.space_group_name_H-M   'P 1'
#
loop_
_entity.id
_entity.type
_entity.pdbx_description
1 polymer ?
#
loop_
_entity_poly.entity_id
_entity_poly.type
_entity_poly.pdbx_seq_one_letter_code
_entity_poly.pdbx_strand_id
1 'polypeptide(L)'
;MTWLFGKKEPIAPPPPPAPAPETLGQQIKRNQRSIDKACRELERERLKMTAQEQKVKVQIKKIAKEGQIEAARMLARDLVRTRSHITRMYKMRTQMQSVSMQLTSMRTNESMASAMGNVVQIMARINQNMNLPAMQNVMMQFEMEHGKMEMTQEMVDDAMGDVLSGADEEAQTDDVINQVLDELGLEQGSKLGAVAAAHGTPAQMNPAVNDSAIEARMENLRR
;
A
#
# COMPACT_ATOMS: atom_id res chain seq x y z
N MET A 1 46.11 -17.99 69.74
CA MET A 1 45.03 -18.74 69.07
C MET A 1 43.83 -17.84 68.89
N THR A 2 43.76 -17.14 67.76
CA THR A 2 42.60 -16.33 67.36
C THR A 2 41.71 -17.17 66.45
N TRP A 3 40.53 -17.56 66.95
CA TRP A 3 39.52 -18.26 66.18
C TRP A 3 38.80 -17.28 65.25
N LEU A 4 38.99 -17.45 63.94
CA LEU A 4 38.33 -16.70 62.88
C LEU A 4 36.86 -17.17 62.74
N PHE A 5 35.93 -16.48 63.39
CA PHE A 5 34.51 -16.60 63.06
C PHE A 5 34.22 -15.92 61.72
N GLY A 6 34.21 -16.71 60.65
CA GLY A 6 33.68 -16.28 59.35
C GLY A 6 32.16 -16.13 59.43
N LYS A 7 31.66 -14.91 59.28
CA LYS A 7 30.23 -14.64 59.03
C LYS A 7 29.82 -15.38 57.76
N LYS A 8 28.92 -16.36 57.87
CA LYS A 8 28.15 -16.86 56.71
C LYS A 8 27.22 -15.74 56.28
N GLU A 9 27.61 -15.02 55.24
CA GLU A 9 26.66 -14.17 54.52
C GLU A 9 25.55 -15.07 53.94
N PRO A 10 24.26 -14.68 54.06
CA PRO A 10 23.18 -15.43 53.44
C PRO A 10 23.40 -15.44 51.93
N ILE A 11 23.54 -16.63 51.36
CA ILE A 11 23.64 -16.85 49.92
C ILE A 11 22.40 -16.20 49.30
N ALA A 12 22.59 -15.13 48.53
CA ALA A 12 21.50 -14.49 47.80
C ALA A 12 20.77 -15.56 46.96
N PRO A 13 19.43 -15.54 46.89
CA PRO A 13 18.71 -16.47 46.04
C PRO A 13 19.31 -16.39 44.63
N PRO A 14 19.52 -17.53 43.94
CA PRO A 14 20.09 -17.53 42.61
C PRO A 14 19.32 -16.52 41.75
N PRO A 15 20.01 -15.70 40.95
CA PRO A 15 19.33 -14.78 40.05
C PRO A 15 18.29 -15.58 39.26
N PRO A 16 17.05 -15.04 39.09
CA PRO A 16 16.01 -15.76 38.37
C PRO A 16 16.61 -16.25 37.05
N PRO A 17 16.38 -17.52 36.67
CA PRO A 17 16.97 -18.07 35.46
C PRO A 17 16.64 -17.12 34.32
N ALA A 18 17.67 -16.71 33.56
CA ALA A 18 17.47 -15.91 32.36
C ALA A 18 16.31 -16.55 31.57
N PRO A 19 15.33 -15.75 31.09
CA PRO A 19 14.19 -16.31 30.38
C PRO A 19 14.73 -17.25 29.30
N ALA A 20 14.26 -18.50 29.31
CA ALA A 20 14.71 -19.51 28.37
C ALA A 20 14.71 -18.90 26.96
N PRO A 21 15.74 -19.15 26.13
CA PRO A 21 15.77 -18.63 24.77
C PRO A 21 14.44 -18.98 24.10
N GLU A 22 13.72 -17.95 23.62
CA GLU A 22 12.36 -18.12 23.08
C GLU A 22 12.38 -19.27 22.08
N THR A 23 11.47 -20.24 22.22
CA THR A 23 11.37 -21.33 21.25
C THR A 23 11.01 -20.76 19.88
N LEU A 24 11.40 -21.43 18.79
CA LEU A 24 11.14 -20.94 17.42
C LEU A 24 9.67 -20.53 17.22
N GLY A 25 8.73 -21.35 17.67
CA GLY A 25 7.30 -21.02 17.63
C GLY A 25 6.86 -19.85 18.51
N GLN A 26 7.56 -19.55 19.62
CA GLN A 26 7.31 -18.32 20.41
C GLN A 26 7.81 -17.08 19.66
N GLN A 27 8.97 -17.15 19.02
CA GLN A 27 9.52 -16.07 18.19
C GLN A 27 8.61 -15.76 17.00
N ILE A 28 8.15 -16.80 16.28
CA ILE A 28 7.21 -16.67 15.16
C ILE A 28 5.91 -15.99 15.62
N LYS A 29 5.33 -16.42 16.76
CA LYS A 29 4.12 -15.79 17.32
C LYS A 29 4.33 -14.33 17.74
N ARG A 30 5.48 -14.00 18.32
CA ARG A 30 5.83 -12.63 18.73
C ARG A 30 5.97 -11.73 17.50
N ASN A 31 6.69 -12.19 16.49
CA ASN A 31 6.90 -11.46 15.24
C ASN A 31 5.59 -11.26 14.48
N GLN A 32 4.74 -12.28 14.41
CA GLN A 32 3.41 -12.18 13.81
C GLN A 32 2.58 -11.06 14.45
N ARG A 33 2.50 -11.04 15.78
CA ARG A 33 1.78 -9.98 16.51
C ARG A 33 2.39 -8.59 16.29
N SER A 34 3.71 -8.51 16.13
CA SER A 34 4.40 -7.25 15.82
C SER A 34 4.01 -6.74 14.43
N ILE A 35 4.00 -7.63 13.44
CA ILE A 35 3.58 -7.31 12.06
C ILE A 35 2.11 -6.89 12.02
N ASP A 36 1.22 -7.60 12.72
CA ASP A 36 -0.21 -7.23 12.78
C ASP A 36 -0.41 -5.83 13.39
N LYS A 37 0.37 -5.47 14.42
CA LYS A 37 0.36 -4.13 15.01
C LYS A 37 0.88 -3.09 14.02
N ALA A 38 1.99 -3.37 13.35
CA ALA A 38 2.57 -2.46 12.35
C ALA A 38 1.61 -2.23 11.17
N CYS A 39 0.92 -3.28 10.69
CA CYS A 39 -0.10 -3.17 9.65
C CYS A 39 -1.24 -2.23 10.05
N ARG A 40 -1.72 -2.33 11.30
CA ARG A 40 -2.76 -1.42 11.82
C ARG A 40 -2.27 0.01 11.94
N GLU A 41 -1.01 0.22 12.28
CA GLU A 41 -0.43 1.55 12.35
C GLU A 41 -0.28 2.19 10.96
N LEU A 42 0.22 1.43 9.99
CA LEU A 42 0.29 1.85 8.59
C LEU A 42 -1.08 2.25 8.05
N GLU A 43 -2.12 1.49 8.40
CA GLU A 43 -3.49 1.78 8.00
C GLU A 43 -4.02 3.08 8.61
N ARG A 44 -3.72 3.34 9.89
CA ARG A 44 -4.07 4.61 10.56
C ARG A 44 -3.32 5.79 9.93
N GLU A 45 -2.04 5.63 9.64
CA GLU A 45 -1.22 6.67 9.01
C GLU A 45 -1.71 6.98 7.58
N ARG A 46 -2.08 5.94 6.81
CA ARG A 46 -2.69 6.09 5.48
C ARG A 46 -3.96 6.93 5.53
N LEU A 47 -4.84 6.69 6.51
CA LEU A 47 -6.07 7.46 6.66
C LEU A 47 -5.79 8.95 6.97
N LYS A 48 -4.78 9.24 7.81
CA LYS A 48 -4.34 10.62 8.07
C LYS A 48 -3.83 11.29 6.80
N MET A 49 -3.00 10.60 6.02
CA MET A 49 -2.47 11.12 4.75
C MET A 49 -3.56 11.32 3.70
N THR A 50 -4.56 10.45 3.64
CA THR A 50 -5.72 10.60 2.75
C THR A 50 -6.57 11.82 3.15
N ALA A 51 -6.75 12.06 4.45
CA ALA A 51 -7.43 13.27 4.92
C ALA A 51 -6.62 14.55 4.58
N GLN A 52 -5.29 14.48 4.67
CA GLN A 52 -4.41 15.58 4.27
C GLN A 52 -4.48 15.84 2.76
N GLU A 53 -4.51 14.79 1.93
CA GLU A 53 -4.69 14.87 0.48
C GLU A 53 -5.94 15.70 0.13
N GLN A 54 -7.07 15.41 0.78
CA GLN A 54 -8.32 16.14 0.54
C GLN A 54 -8.22 17.61 0.95
N LYS A 55 -7.55 17.91 2.08
CA LYS A 55 -7.32 19.30 2.51
C LYS A 55 -6.48 20.07 1.50
N VAL A 56 -5.37 19.49 1.03
CA VAL A 56 -4.49 20.12 0.04
C VAL A 56 -5.24 20.32 -1.28
N LYS A 57 -6.04 19.33 -1.73
CA LYS A 57 -6.87 19.47 -2.94
C LYS A 57 -7.84 20.66 -2.85
N VAL A 58 -8.51 20.85 -1.71
CA VAL A 58 -9.40 22.01 -1.48
C VAL A 58 -8.60 23.32 -1.48
N GLN A 59 -7.42 23.35 -0.86
CA GLN A 59 -6.56 24.53 -0.85
C GLN A 59 -6.07 24.91 -2.25
N ILE A 60 -5.64 23.95 -3.07
CA ILE A 60 -5.25 24.18 -4.47
C ILE A 60 -6.40 24.83 -5.24
N LYS A 61 -7.62 24.31 -5.11
CA LYS A 61 -8.81 24.90 -5.77
C LYS A 61 -9.07 26.33 -5.34
N LYS A 62 -8.88 26.64 -4.04
CA LYS A 62 -9.07 28.00 -3.52
C LYS A 62 -8.03 28.97 -4.11
N ILE A 63 -6.75 28.62 -4.04
CA ILE A 63 -5.65 29.47 -4.53
C ILE A 63 -5.71 29.64 -6.06
N ALA A 64 -6.10 28.58 -6.78
CA ALA A 64 -6.31 28.66 -8.22
C ALA A 64 -7.47 29.58 -8.60
N LYS A 65 -8.56 29.63 -7.81
CA LYS A 65 -9.66 30.61 -7.98
C LYS A 65 -9.19 32.05 -7.74
N GLU A 66 -8.22 32.25 -6.85
CA GLU A 66 -7.59 33.55 -6.59
C GLU A 66 -6.59 33.97 -7.69
N GLY A 67 -6.35 33.12 -8.70
CA GLY A 67 -5.46 33.41 -9.83
C GLY A 67 -3.97 33.22 -9.53
N GLN A 68 -3.61 32.73 -8.35
CA GLN A 68 -2.21 32.55 -7.93
C GLN A 68 -1.66 31.19 -8.39
N ILE A 69 -1.37 31.08 -9.68
CA ILE A 69 -0.96 29.81 -10.32
C ILE A 69 0.36 29.26 -9.73
N GLU A 70 1.32 30.10 -9.38
CA GLU A 70 2.60 29.66 -8.82
C GLU A 70 2.45 29.04 -7.41
N ALA A 71 1.60 29.63 -6.57
CA ALA A 71 1.27 29.08 -5.25
C ALA A 71 0.46 27.78 -5.38
N ALA A 72 -0.47 27.71 -6.34
CA ALA A 72 -1.19 26.48 -6.65
C ALA A 72 -0.25 25.35 -7.14
N ARG A 73 0.78 25.69 -7.94
CA ARG A 73 1.82 24.75 -8.36
C ARG A 73 2.63 24.19 -7.20
N MET A 74 2.99 25.02 -6.22
CA MET A 74 3.70 24.55 -5.04
C MET A 74 2.87 23.54 -4.23
N LEU A 75 1.58 23.82 -4.03
CA LEU A 75 0.66 22.89 -3.36
C LEU A 75 0.38 21.64 -4.19
N ALA A 76 0.36 21.74 -5.52
CA ALA A 76 0.22 20.58 -6.41
C ALA A 76 1.39 19.61 -6.26
N ARG A 77 2.63 20.11 -6.12
CA ARG A 77 3.80 19.24 -5.80
C ARG A 77 3.62 18.53 -4.45
N ASP A 78 3.09 19.22 -3.45
CA ASP A 78 2.80 18.62 -2.14
C ASP A 78 1.71 17.54 -2.23
N LEU A 79 0.70 17.76 -3.07
CA LEU A 79 -0.33 16.78 -3.37
C LEU A 79 0.24 15.52 -4.03
N VAL A 80 1.12 15.67 -5.03
CA VAL A 80 1.79 14.54 -5.70
C VAL A 80 2.63 13.74 -4.71
N ARG A 81 3.42 14.41 -3.86
CA ARG A 81 4.19 13.74 -2.79
C ARG A 81 3.28 13.00 -1.83
N THR A 82 2.17 13.61 -1.40
CA THR A 82 1.19 12.98 -0.51
C THR A 82 0.59 11.71 -1.14
N ARG A 83 0.27 11.73 -2.43
CA ARG A 83 -0.20 10.55 -3.19
C ARG A 83 0.87 9.46 -3.32
N SER A 84 2.12 9.85 -3.57
CA SER A 84 3.27 8.94 -3.58
C SER A 84 3.46 8.26 -2.22
N HIS A 85 3.33 9.02 -1.12
CA HIS A 85 3.34 8.47 0.24
C HIS A 85 2.21 7.47 0.48
N ILE A 86 0.97 7.80 0.09
CA ILE A 86 -0.18 6.87 0.21
C ILE A 86 0.08 5.57 -0.58
N THR A 87 0.59 5.68 -1.80
CA THR A 87 0.94 4.52 -2.66
C THR A 87 2.03 3.66 -2.03
N ARG A 88 3.06 4.30 -1.46
CA ARG A 88 4.13 3.60 -0.72
C ARG A 88 3.59 2.87 0.51
N MET A 89 2.61 3.44 1.21
CA MET A 89 1.94 2.77 2.35
C MET A 89 1.16 1.52 1.91
N TYR A 90 0.49 1.55 0.75
CA TYR A 90 -0.15 0.35 0.17
C TYR A 90 0.87 -0.75 -0.16
N LYS A 91 2.01 -0.37 -0.77
CA LYS A 91 3.10 -1.31 -1.06
C LYS A 91 3.65 -1.93 0.23
N MET A 92 3.94 -1.11 1.24
CA MET A 92 4.43 -1.55 2.54
C MET A 92 3.44 -2.51 3.24
N ARG A 93 2.13 -2.20 3.22
CA ARG A 93 1.09 -3.06 3.77
C ARG A 93 1.08 -4.43 3.09
N THR A 94 1.19 -4.45 1.76
CA THR A 94 1.19 -5.68 0.96
C THR A 94 2.44 -6.51 1.24
N GLN A 95 3.61 -5.87 1.34
CA GLN A 95 4.85 -6.54 1.74
C GLN A 95 4.75 -7.13 3.14
N MET A 96 4.22 -6.39 4.13
CA MET A 96 4.00 -6.92 5.48
C MET A 96 3.00 -8.10 5.51
N GLN A 97 1.96 -8.04 4.67
CA GLN A 97 1.02 -9.15 4.51
C GLN A 97 1.71 -10.39 3.92
N SER A 98 2.63 -10.21 2.97
CA SER A 98 3.46 -11.31 2.43
C SER A 98 4.34 -11.92 3.52
N VAL A 99 5.05 -11.10 4.31
CA VAL A 99 5.88 -11.58 5.43
C VAL A 99 5.05 -12.31 6.50
N SER A 100 3.84 -11.85 6.78
CA SER A 100 2.87 -12.54 7.65
C SER A 100 2.49 -13.93 7.13
N MET A 101 2.29 -14.07 5.81
CA MET A 101 2.05 -15.37 5.17
C MET A 101 3.28 -16.27 5.21
N GLN A 102 4.48 -15.72 5.01
CA GLN A 102 5.74 -16.47 5.15
C GLN A 102 5.91 -16.98 6.59
N LEU A 103 5.67 -16.17 7.62
CA LEU A 103 5.71 -16.61 9.01
C LEU A 103 4.66 -17.69 9.32
N THR A 104 3.47 -17.59 8.73
CA THR A 104 2.44 -18.64 8.84
C THR A 104 2.94 -19.96 8.23
N SER A 105 3.61 -19.88 7.07
CA SER A 105 4.22 -21.04 6.40
C SER A 105 5.38 -21.63 7.22
N MET A 106 6.22 -20.79 7.83
CA MET A 106 7.27 -21.24 8.76
C MET A 106 6.69 -21.99 9.96
N ARG A 107 5.55 -21.53 10.50
CA ARG A 107 4.85 -22.20 11.60
C ARG A 107 4.29 -23.57 11.20
N THR A 108 3.73 -23.69 9.99
CA THR A 108 3.25 -25.00 9.50
C THR A 108 4.41 -25.95 9.28
N ASN A 109 5.55 -25.44 8.79
CA ASN A 109 6.77 -26.22 8.60
C ASN A 109 7.35 -26.67 9.94
N GLU A 110 7.39 -25.81 10.96
CA GLU A 110 7.80 -26.19 12.33
C GLU A 110 6.91 -27.31 12.89
N SER A 111 5.59 -27.18 12.74
CA SER A 111 4.64 -28.21 13.20
C SER A 111 4.84 -29.53 12.45
N MET A 112 5.10 -29.48 11.14
CA MET A 112 5.36 -30.66 10.32
C MET A 112 6.69 -31.31 10.68
N ALA A 113 7.75 -30.53 10.87
CA ALA A 113 9.06 -31.02 11.32
C ALA A 113 8.98 -31.65 12.71
N SER A 114 8.20 -31.08 13.62
CA SER A 114 7.93 -31.65 14.94
C SER A 114 7.16 -32.98 14.86
N ALA A 115 6.11 -33.04 14.01
CA ALA A 115 5.36 -34.27 13.76
C ALA A 115 6.23 -35.34 13.10
N MET A 116 7.02 -34.98 12.09
CA MET A 116 8.01 -35.85 11.46
C MET A 116 9.08 -36.30 12.45
N GLY A 117 9.53 -35.45 13.38
CA GLY A 117 10.43 -35.83 14.46
C GLY A 117 9.84 -36.93 15.34
N ASN A 118 8.58 -36.81 15.73
CA ASN A 118 7.88 -37.84 16.51
C ASN A 118 7.66 -39.13 15.68
N VAL A 119 7.29 -39.00 14.41
CA VAL A 119 7.16 -40.13 13.48
C VAL A 119 8.50 -40.80 13.28
N VAL A 120 9.61 -40.07 13.08
CA VAL A 120 10.96 -40.60 12.96
C VAL A 120 11.42 -41.26 14.26
N GLN A 121 11.03 -40.76 15.43
CA GLN A 121 11.30 -41.46 16.70
C GLN A 121 10.54 -42.78 16.81
N ILE A 122 9.27 -42.82 16.39
CA ILE A 122 8.47 -44.05 16.31
C ILE A 122 9.04 -44.98 15.22
N MET A 123 9.44 -44.41 14.08
CA MET A 123 10.00 -45.12 12.95
C MET A 123 11.41 -45.61 13.26
N ALA A 124 12.21 -44.93 14.08
CA ALA A 124 13.50 -45.40 14.58
C ALA A 124 13.33 -46.59 15.52
N ARG A 125 12.24 -46.60 16.32
CA ARG A 125 11.83 -47.77 17.10
C ARG A 125 11.32 -48.93 16.22
N ILE A 126 10.76 -48.64 15.04
CA ILE A 126 10.30 -49.63 14.04
C ILE A 126 11.44 -50.07 13.07
N ASN A 127 12.43 -49.20 12.80
CA ASN A 127 13.58 -49.34 11.89
C ASN A 127 14.70 -50.18 12.51
N GLN A 128 14.55 -50.64 13.76
CA GLN A 128 15.25 -51.85 14.17
C GLN A 128 14.90 -53.04 13.24
N ASN A 129 13.79 -52.99 12.49
CA ASN A 129 13.34 -54.08 11.62
C ASN A 129 13.03 -53.74 10.13
N MET A 130 13.19 -52.51 9.58
CA MET A 130 13.03 -52.27 8.10
C MET A 130 13.68 -50.99 7.53
N ASN A 131 14.33 -51.19 6.37
CA ASN A 131 15.11 -50.35 5.43
C ASN A 131 15.05 -48.79 5.47
N LEU A 132 16.21 -48.16 5.73
CA LEU A 132 16.51 -46.70 5.70
C LEU A 132 16.41 -45.93 4.35
N PRO A 133 16.63 -46.52 3.14
CA PRO A 133 16.84 -45.73 1.91
C PRO A 133 15.62 -44.94 1.40
N ALA A 134 14.40 -45.40 1.67
CA ALA A 134 13.18 -44.75 1.16
C ALA A 134 12.92 -43.39 1.83
N MET A 135 13.40 -43.17 3.06
CA MET A 135 13.17 -41.94 3.82
C MET A 135 14.02 -40.76 3.32
N GLN A 136 15.27 -41.01 2.92
CA GLN A 136 16.13 -39.98 2.33
C GLN A 136 15.56 -39.45 1.01
N ASN A 137 14.95 -40.32 0.20
CA ASN A 137 14.35 -39.93 -1.08
C ASN A 137 13.14 -39.01 -0.94
N VAL A 138 12.29 -39.24 0.07
CA VAL A 138 11.11 -38.39 0.33
C VAL A 138 11.52 -36.99 0.81
N MET A 139 12.54 -36.91 1.67
CA MET A 139 13.06 -35.63 2.16
C MET A 139 13.72 -34.82 1.03
N MET A 140 14.50 -35.49 0.17
CA MET A 140 15.13 -34.87 -1.00
C MET A 140 14.11 -34.37 -2.04
N GLN A 141 13.03 -35.13 -2.30
CA GLN A 141 11.97 -34.68 -3.20
C GLN A 141 11.19 -33.48 -2.64
N PHE A 142 10.98 -33.43 -1.33
CA PHE A 142 10.33 -32.29 -0.67
C PHE A 142 11.18 -31.01 -0.78
N GLU A 143 12.49 -31.11 -0.52
CA GLU A 143 13.42 -29.97 -0.67
C GLU A 143 13.46 -29.44 -2.10
N MET A 144 13.44 -30.34 -3.10
CA MET A 144 13.47 -29.96 -4.51
C MET A 144 12.19 -29.24 -4.96
N GLU A 145 11.01 -29.71 -4.55
CA GLU A 145 9.74 -29.07 -4.89
C GLU A 145 9.53 -27.75 -4.14
N HIS A 146 10.01 -27.64 -2.89
CA HIS A 146 9.99 -26.38 -2.14
C HIS A 146 10.87 -25.31 -2.80
N GLY A 147 12.10 -25.66 -3.23
CA GLY A 147 13.00 -24.73 -3.90
C GLY A 147 12.46 -24.20 -5.23
N LYS A 148 11.73 -25.03 -5.99
CA LYS A 148 11.03 -24.58 -7.21
C LYS A 148 9.96 -23.52 -6.90
N MET A 149 9.21 -23.70 -5.81
CA MET A 149 8.16 -22.77 -5.41
C MET A 149 8.72 -21.40 -5.03
N GLU A 150 9.83 -21.37 -4.28
CA GLU A 150 10.50 -20.12 -3.88
C GLU A 150 11.05 -19.33 -5.08
N MET A 151 11.68 -20.02 -6.03
CA MET A 151 12.21 -19.40 -7.26
C MET A 151 11.10 -18.79 -8.14
N THR A 152 9.91 -19.39 -8.17
CA THR A 152 8.78 -18.82 -8.91
C THR A 152 8.23 -17.54 -8.28
N GLN A 153 8.38 -17.38 -6.96
CA GLN A 153 7.94 -16.19 -6.25
C GLN A 153 8.87 -15.00 -6.51
N GLU A 154 10.19 -15.23 -6.54
CA GLU A 154 11.19 -14.18 -6.83
C GLU A 154 11.07 -13.64 -8.27
N MET A 155 10.86 -14.51 -9.27
CA MET A 155 10.66 -14.08 -10.66
C MET A 155 9.43 -13.19 -10.86
N VAL A 156 8.40 -13.34 -10.02
CA VAL A 156 7.17 -12.52 -10.08
C VAL A 156 7.38 -11.16 -9.40
N ASP A 157 8.19 -11.10 -8.34
CA ASP A 157 8.45 -9.84 -7.61
C ASP A 157 9.40 -8.91 -8.42
N ASP A 158 10.38 -9.49 -9.13
CA ASP A 158 11.30 -8.75 -10.00
C ASP A 158 10.60 -8.16 -11.24
N ALA A 159 9.65 -8.90 -11.84
CA ALA A 159 8.87 -8.41 -12.97
C ALA A 159 7.93 -7.25 -12.61
N MET A 160 7.60 -7.09 -11.32
CA MET A 160 6.71 -6.04 -10.83
C MET A 160 7.47 -4.83 -10.25
N GLY A 161 8.79 -4.95 -10.04
CA GLY A 161 9.63 -3.93 -9.41
C GLY A 161 10.07 -2.77 -10.30
N ASP A 162 10.16 -2.97 -11.62
CA ASP A 162 10.84 -2.06 -12.55
C ASP A 162 9.97 -0.92 -13.16
N VAL A 163 8.67 -0.87 -12.83
CA VAL A 163 7.72 0.06 -13.51
C VAL A 163 7.62 1.44 -12.84
N LEU A 164 8.33 1.71 -11.74
CA LEU A 164 8.09 2.90 -10.90
C LEU A 164 9.35 3.74 -10.64
N SER A 165 10.04 4.20 -11.70
CA SER A 165 11.20 5.11 -11.55
C SER A 165 10.78 6.59 -11.69
N GLY A 166 11.32 7.43 -10.79
CA GLY A 166 10.84 8.77 -10.42
C GLY A 166 11.00 9.93 -11.43
N ALA A 167 10.97 9.67 -12.73
CA ALA A 167 10.86 10.74 -13.75
C ALA A 167 9.45 11.36 -13.84
N ASP A 168 8.48 10.78 -13.12
CA ASP A 168 7.05 11.03 -13.29
C ASP A 168 6.50 12.17 -12.38
N GLU A 169 7.19 12.56 -11.30
CA GLU A 169 6.61 13.48 -10.30
C GLU A 169 6.37 14.92 -10.84
N GLU A 170 7.22 15.43 -11.73
CA GLU A 170 7.06 16.78 -12.29
C GLU A 170 5.97 16.80 -13.39
N ALA A 171 5.93 15.79 -14.26
CA ALA A 171 4.86 15.60 -15.23
C ALA A 171 3.49 15.45 -14.54
N GLN A 172 3.42 14.60 -13.51
CA GLN A 172 2.22 14.42 -12.68
C GLN A 172 1.78 15.73 -12.00
N THR A 173 2.72 16.60 -11.64
CA THR A 173 2.39 17.90 -11.03
C THR A 173 1.68 18.80 -12.03
N ASP A 174 2.20 18.92 -13.25
CA ASP A 174 1.60 19.75 -14.29
C ASP A 174 0.23 19.22 -14.71
N ASP A 175 0.08 17.89 -14.82
CA ASP A 175 -1.20 17.24 -15.09
C ASP A 175 -2.26 17.56 -14.02
N VAL A 176 -1.87 17.50 -12.74
CA VAL A 176 -2.75 17.84 -11.61
C VAL A 176 -3.20 19.30 -11.67
N ILE A 177 -2.31 20.22 -12.05
CA ILE A 177 -2.65 21.64 -12.18
C ILE A 177 -3.64 21.85 -13.33
N ASN A 178 -3.36 21.28 -14.50
CA ASN A 178 -4.24 21.36 -15.67
C ASN A 178 -5.63 20.82 -15.34
N GLN A 179 -5.70 19.65 -14.68
CA GLN A 179 -6.97 19.08 -14.23
C GLN A 179 -7.74 20.03 -13.30
N VAL A 180 -7.07 20.67 -12.33
CA VAL A 180 -7.74 21.60 -11.43
C VAL A 180 -8.23 22.84 -12.19
N LEU A 181 -7.46 23.35 -13.14
CA LEU A 181 -7.86 24.49 -13.97
C LEU A 181 -9.05 24.16 -14.88
N ASP A 182 -9.08 22.96 -15.46
CA ASP A 182 -10.21 22.47 -16.25
C ASP A 182 -11.47 22.30 -15.38
N GLU A 183 -11.33 21.68 -14.20
CA GLU A 183 -12.43 21.56 -13.23
C GLU A 183 -12.99 22.93 -12.83
N LEU A 184 -12.14 23.94 -12.68
CA LEU A 184 -12.55 25.31 -12.36
C LEU A 184 -13.21 26.03 -13.53
N GLY A 185 -12.70 25.85 -14.75
CA GLY A 185 -13.27 26.39 -15.99
C GLY A 185 -14.67 25.84 -16.23
N LEU A 186 -14.87 24.54 -16.02
CA LEU A 186 -16.18 23.90 -16.09
C LEU A 186 -17.13 24.37 -14.98
N GLU A 187 -16.64 24.57 -13.74
CA GLU A 187 -17.47 25.08 -12.63
C GLU A 187 -17.96 26.52 -12.90
N GLN A 188 -17.09 27.40 -13.42
CA GLN A 188 -17.47 28.77 -13.80
C GLN A 188 -18.39 28.79 -15.02
N GLY A 189 -18.08 28.03 -16.08
CA GLY A 189 -18.92 27.91 -17.26
C GLY A 189 -20.33 27.39 -16.93
N SER A 190 -20.42 26.41 -16.01
CA SER A 190 -21.69 25.88 -15.52
C SER A 190 -22.49 26.91 -14.72
N LYS A 191 -21.84 27.70 -13.86
CA LYS A 191 -22.51 28.79 -13.13
C LYS A 191 -23.00 29.90 -14.06
N LEU A 192 -22.20 30.28 -15.06
CA LEU A 192 -22.59 31.29 -16.05
C LEU A 192 -23.72 30.80 -16.96
N GLY A 193 -23.70 29.52 -17.38
CA GLY A 193 -24.79 28.90 -18.14
C GLY A 193 -26.10 28.81 -17.34
N ALA A 194 -26.03 28.50 -16.04
CA ALA A 194 -27.19 28.48 -15.16
C ALA A 194 -27.76 29.89 -14.89
N VAL A 195 -26.90 30.92 -14.77
CA VAL A 195 -27.33 32.32 -14.61
C VAL A 195 -27.92 32.85 -15.92
N ALA A 196 -27.36 32.50 -17.08
CA ALA A 196 -27.94 32.82 -18.39
C ALA A 196 -29.31 32.15 -18.60
N ALA A 197 -29.50 30.91 -18.13
CA ALA A 197 -30.80 30.24 -18.12
C ALA A 197 -31.80 30.87 -17.12
N ALA A 198 -31.32 31.46 -16.02
CA ALA A 198 -32.15 32.14 -15.01
C ALA A 198 -32.45 33.62 -15.33
N HIS A 199 -31.68 34.26 -16.23
CA HIS A 199 -31.92 35.63 -16.73
C HIS A 199 -32.40 35.69 -18.19
N GLY A 200 -32.73 34.54 -18.78
CA GLY A 200 -33.42 34.46 -20.06
C GLY A 200 -34.88 34.91 -19.93
N THR A 201 -35.13 36.18 -20.23
CA THR A 201 -36.42 36.66 -20.74
C THR A 201 -36.87 35.72 -21.87
N PRO A 202 -38.13 35.25 -21.93
CA PRO A 202 -38.58 34.42 -23.05
C PRO A 202 -38.68 35.32 -24.29
N ALA A 203 -37.58 35.45 -25.04
CA ALA A 203 -37.61 35.96 -26.39
C ALA A 203 -38.29 34.89 -27.25
N GLN A 204 -39.58 35.13 -27.49
CA GLN A 204 -40.47 34.42 -28.40
C GLN A 204 -39.76 34.23 -29.75
N MET A 205 -39.29 33.01 -30.03
CA MET A 205 -38.84 32.61 -31.36
C MET A 205 -40.06 32.55 -32.27
N ASN A 206 -40.21 33.56 -33.12
CA ASN A 206 -41.12 33.54 -34.27
C ASN A 206 -40.29 33.13 -35.51
N PRO A 207 -40.50 31.95 -36.12
CA PRO A 207 -39.63 31.42 -37.16
C PRO A 207 -39.84 32.04 -38.56
N ALA A 208 -40.70 33.06 -38.71
CA ALA A 208 -41.13 33.53 -40.03
C ALA A 208 -40.34 34.73 -40.61
N VAL A 209 -39.36 35.30 -39.89
CA VAL A 209 -38.71 36.58 -40.29
C VAL A 209 -37.34 36.38 -40.95
N ASN A 210 -36.78 35.17 -40.90
CA ASN A 210 -35.42 34.93 -41.39
C ASN A 210 -35.36 34.60 -42.89
N ASP A 211 -36.43 34.07 -43.49
CA ASP A 211 -36.42 33.66 -44.90
C ASP A 211 -36.48 34.87 -45.86
N SER A 212 -37.29 35.89 -45.55
CA SER A 212 -37.40 37.10 -46.39
C SER A 212 -36.13 37.97 -46.38
N ALA A 213 -35.40 37.97 -45.26
CA ALA A 213 -34.13 38.70 -45.11
C ALA A 213 -32.98 38.01 -45.87
N ILE A 214 -33.05 36.68 -46.05
CA ILE A 214 -32.05 35.92 -46.82
C ILE A 214 -32.35 36.01 -48.32
N GLU A 215 -33.63 36.00 -48.73
CA GLU A 215 -34.04 36.19 -50.13
C GLU A 215 -33.67 37.58 -50.66
N ALA A 216 -33.90 38.65 -49.89
CA ALA A 216 -33.51 40.00 -50.28
C ALA A 216 -31.98 40.16 -50.44
N ARG A 217 -31.20 39.39 -49.68
CA ARG A 217 -29.72 39.41 -49.74
C ARG A 217 -29.18 38.62 -50.93
N MET A 218 -29.91 37.60 -51.38
CA MET A 218 -29.62 36.83 -52.60
C MET A 218 -29.96 37.60 -53.88
N GLU A 219 -31.01 38.42 -53.86
CA GLU A 219 -31.42 39.23 -55.01
C GLU A 219 -30.45 40.40 -55.29
N ASN A 220 -29.87 40.97 -54.23
CA ASN A 220 -28.82 42.00 -54.34
C ASN A 220 -27.48 41.48 -54.87
N LEU A 221 -27.27 40.17 -54.91
CA LEU A 221 -26.08 39.52 -55.50
C LEU A 221 -26.32 39.03 -56.93
N ARG A 222 -27.57 39.09 -57.42
CA ARG A 222 -27.98 38.69 -58.77
C ARG A 222 -28.10 39.86 -59.74
N ARG A 223 -27.75 41.08 -59.32
CA ARG A 223 -27.84 42.30 -60.13
C ARG A 223 -26.46 42.84 -60.51
#